data_AF-A0A447T585-F1
#
_entry.id   AF-A0A447T585-F1
#
_cell.length_a   1.000
_cell.length_b   1.000
_cell.length_c   1.000
_cell.angle_alpha   90.00
_cell.angle_beta   90.00
_cell.angle_gamma   90.00
#
_symmetry.space_group_name_H-M   'P 1'
#
loop_
_entity.id
_entity.type
_entity.pdbx_description
1 polymer ?
#
loop_
_entity_poly.entity_id
_entity_poly.type
_entity_poly.pdbx_seq_one_letter_code
_entity_poly.pdbx_strand_id
1 'polypeptide(L)'
;MALRLSMRAGGIVYHSLIVHCEDDVPIQLEDRYVNPAFAPDYLRQDFSERTPNDYLMQSCPLTDIEHSVEAVLPGVAEQTLLGIAAAEPCLLVLRRTWSHKKLVSFARLTHPGLRYKLRSQTRVKK
;
A
#
# COMPACT_ATOMS: atom_id res chain seq x y z
N MET A 1 3.11 -12.08 9.11
CA MET A 1 3.78 -12.51 7.87
C MET A 1 4.87 -11.51 7.55
N ALA A 2 6.13 -11.84 7.89
CA ALA A 2 7.26 -10.92 7.82
C ALA A 2 7.62 -10.63 6.36
N LEU A 3 7.34 -9.41 5.93
CA LEU A 3 7.72 -8.94 4.62
C LEU A 3 9.21 -8.66 4.56
N ARG A 4 9.92 -9.60 3.95
CA ARG A 4 11.30 -9.42 3.57
C ARG A 4 11.33 -8.39 2.44
N LEU A 5 11.59 -7.13 2.78
CA LEU A 5 12.01 -6.08 1.83
C LEU A 5 13.35 -6.41 1.12
N SER A 6 13.80 -7.68 1.12
CA SER A 6 15.15 -8.10 0.73
C SER A 6 16.25 -7.28 1.42
N MET A 7 15.95 -6.73 2.59
CA MET A 7 16.90 -6.01 3.43
C MET A 7 17.61 -7.01 4.34
N ARG A 8 18.89 -6.77 4.63
CA ARG A 8 19.60 -7.50 5.69
C ARG A 8 18.75 -7.42 6.97
N ALA A 9 18.66 -8.51 7.72
CA ALA A 9 18.01 -8.50 9.02
C ALA A 9 18.59 -7.35 9.86
N GLY A 10 17.73 -6.46 10.37
CA GLY A 10 18.13 -5.26 11.12
C GLY A 10 18.28 -3.96 10.30
N GLY A 11 17.99 -3.95 9.00
CA GLY A 11 17.97 -2.72 8.20
C GLY A 11 16.82 -1.78 8.60
N ILE A 12 17.08 -0.47 8.61
CA ILE A 12 16.07 0.56 8.88
C ILE A 12 15.05 0.58 7.73
N VAL A 13 13.77 0.56 8.08
CA VAL A 13 12.66 0.74 7.14
C VAL A 13 11.83 1.93 7.58
N TYR A 14 11.38 2.73 6.63
CA TYR A 14 10.34 3.71 6.90
C TYR A 14 8.98 3.04 6.81
N HIS A 15 8.09 3.44 7.71
CA HIS A 15 6.75 2.86 7.85
C HIS A 15 5.72 3.98 7.93
N SER A 16 4.62 3.83 7.20
CA SER A 16 3.47 4.73 7.25
C SER A 16 2.18 3.92 7.28
N LEU A 17 1.22 4.40 8.07
CA LEU A 17 -0.11 3.83 8.19
C LEU A 17 -1.11 4.95 7.94
N ILE A 18 -1.85 4.88 6.83
CA ILE A 18 -2.71 5.97 6.35
C ILE A 18 -4.11 5.42 6.07
N VAL A 19 -5.12 6.10 6.60
CA VAL A 19 -6.53 5.85 6.27
C VAL A 19 -6.94 6.85 5.21
N HIS A 20 -7.38 6.35 4.05
CA HIS A 20 -7.94 7.17 2.98
C HIS A 20 -9.46 7.21 3.13
N CYS A 21 -10.03 8.41 3.04
CA CYS A 21 -11.46 8.65 3.16
C CYS A 21 -12.04 9.23 1.88
N GLU A 22 -13.31 8.91 1.62
CA GLU A 22 -14.17 9.57 0.63
C GLU A 22 -15.40 10.07 1.39
N ASP A 23 -15.68 11.38 1.34
CA ASP A 23 -16.75 12.03 2.11
C ASP A 23 -16.79 11.62 3.59
N ASP A 24 -15.63 11.70 4.26
CA ASP A 24 -15.41 11.29 5.66
C ASP A 24 -15.61 9.79 5.96
N VAL A 25 -15.85 8.96 4.94
CA VAL A 25 -15.98 7.50 5.08
C VAL A 25 -14.64 6.83 4.78
N PRO A 26 -14.06 6.03 5.70
CA PRO A 26 -12.85 5.26 5.42
C PRO A 26 -13.05 4.23 4.29
N ILE A 27 -12.29 4.35 3.21
CA ILE A 27 -12.39 3.47 2.04
C ILE A 27 -11.18 2.56 1.85
N GLN A 28 -10.04 2.90 2.46
CA GLN A 28 -8.80 2.13 2.33
C GLN A 28 -7.89 2.38 3.53
N LEU A 29 -7.31 1.30 4.06
CA LEU A 29 -6.17 1.37 4.96
C LEU A 29 -4.91 1.01 4.19
N GLU A 30 -3.95 1.92 4.15
CA GLU A 30 -2.64 1.73 3.55
C GLU A 30 -1.58 1.53 4.65
N ASP A 31 -1.02 0.32 4.72
CA ASP A 31 0.12 -0.03 5.57
C ASP A 31 1.35 -0.22 4.67
N ARG A 32 2.25 0.76 4.65
CA ARG A 32 3.36 0.85 3.70
C ARG A 32 4.72 0.86 4.40
N TYR A 33 5.63 0.09 3.81
CA TYR A 33 7.04 0.02 4.17
C TYR A 33 7.88 0.52 2.98
N VAL A 34 8.90 1.31 3.27
CA VAL A 34 9.77 1.94 2.28
C VAL A 34 11.23 1.79 2.68
N ASN A 35 12.08 1.47 1.71
CA ASN A 35 13.51 1.42 1.89
C ASN A 35 14.11 2.86 1.86
N PRO A 36 14.67 3.36 2.97
CA PRO A 36 15.18 4.73 3.07
C PRO A 36 16.27 5.05 2.05
N ALA A 37 17.03 4.04 1.60
CA ALA A 37 18.10 4.24 0.63
C ALA A 37 17.61 4.75 -0.74
N PHE A 38 16.33 4.58 -1.05
CA PHE A 38 15.71 5.04 -2.29
C PHE A 38 14.88 6.30 -2.09
N ALA A 39 14.41 6.54 -0.87
CA ALA A 39 13.47 7.59 -0.54
C ALA A 39 13.83 8.21 0.82
N PRO A 40 15.01 8.88 0.92
CA PRO A 40 15.55 9.34 2.20
C PRO A 40 14.65 10.39 2.88
N ASP A 41 13.97 11.22 2.09
CA ASP A 41 13.07 12.27 2.57
C ASP A 41 11.62 11.81 2.73
N TYR A 42 11.32 10.51 2.64
CA TYR A 42 9.97 9.96 2.70
C TYR A 42 9.20 10.40 3.95
N LEU A 43 9.82 10.34 5.13
CA LEU A 43 9.20 10.74 6.40
C LEU A 43 9.07 12.27 6.57
N ARG A 44 9.66 13.05 5.66
CA ARG A 44 9.57 14.53 5.66
C ARG A 44 8.43 15.05 4.78
N GLN A 45 7.76 14.15 4.06
CA GLN A 45 6.65 14.51 3.19
C GLN A 45 5.37 14.70 4.02
N ASP A 46 4.52 15.62 3.57
CA ASP A 46 3.15 15.70 4.04
C ASP A 46 2.26 14.79 3.18
N PHE A 47 1.77 13.70 3.77
CA PHE A 47 0.91 12.75 3.07
C PHE A 47 -0.58 13.10 3.09
N SER A 48 -0.96 14.23 3.69
CA SER A 48 -2.32 14.77 3.57
C SER A 48 -2.54 15.49 2.24
N GLU A 49 -1.48 16.09 1.67
CA GLU A 49 -1.52 16.79 0.38
C GLU A 49 -1.19 15.87 -0.82
N ARG A 50 -0.51 14.75 -0.57
CA ARG A 50 -0.02 13.85 -1.62
C ARG A 50 0.06 12.41 -1.13
N THR A 51 -0.20 11.44 -2.02
CA THR A 51 -0.09 10.03 -1.61
C THR A 51 1.37 9.53 -1.54
N PRO A 52 1.68 8.56 -0.66
CA PRO A 52 2.96 7.86 -0.66
C PRO A 52 3.37 7.29 -2.01
N ASN A 53 2.40 6.74 -2.74
CA ASN A 53 2.63 6.18 -4.06
C ASN A 53 3.13 7.24 -5.02
N ASP A 54 2.46 8.38 -5.07
CA ASP A 54 2.83 9.45 -6.00
C ASP A 54 4.21 9.97 -5.68
N TYR A 55 4.55 10.14 -4.39
CA TYR A 55 5.90 10.48 -3.94
C TYR A 55 6.96 9.52 -4.51
N LEU A 56 6.78 8.22 -4.29
CA LEU A 56 7.72 7.20 -4.74
C LEU A 56 7.86 7.14 -6.27
N MET A 57 6.76 7.33 -7.01
CA MET A 57 6.77 7.37 -8.47
C MET A 57 7.61 8.52 -9.04
N GLN A 58 7.72 9.64 -8.31
CA GLN A 58 8.54 10.79 -8.74
C GLN A 58 9.96 10.76 -8.17
N SER A 59 10.15 10.23 -6.96
CA SER A 59 11.44 10.27 -6.27
C SER A 59 12.38 9.13 -6.69
N CYS A 60 11.86 8.04 -7.25
CA CYS A 60 12.62 6.82 -7.53
C CYS A 60 12.48 6.39 -9.00
N PRO A 61 13.54 5.86 -9.64
CA PRO A 61 13.44 5.21 -10.95
C PRO A 61 12.84 3.80 -10.81
N LEU A 62 11.52 3.73 -10.70
CA LEU A 62 10.79 2.46 -10.53
C LEU A 62 10.76 1.69 -11.85
N THR A 63 11.08 0.40 -11.80
CA THR A 63 11.15 -0.47 -12.99
C THR A 63 10.01 -1.46 -13.06
N ASP A 64 9.58 -1.98 -11.90
CA ASP A 64 8.63 -3.07 -11.83
C ASP A 64 7.62 -2.85 -10.70
N ILE A 65 6.38 -3.24 -10.97
CA ILE A 65 5.27 -3.18 -10.01
C ILE A 65 4.54 -4.52 -10.10
N GLU A 66 4.24 -5.08 -8.93
CA GLU A 66 3.46 -6.29 -8.80
C GLU A 66 2.29 -6.04 -7.85
N HIS A 67 1.12 -6.57 -8.23
CA HIS A 67 -0.09 -6.57 -7.41
C HIS A 67 -0.54 -8.02 -7.19
N SER A 68 -0.69 -8.41 -5.92
CA SER A 68 -1.46 -9.59 -5.52
C SER A 68 -2.77 -9.13 -4.90
N VAL A 69 -3.88 -9.78 -5.24
CA VAL A 69 -5.22 -9.41 -4.79
C VAL A 69 -5.84 -10.60 -4.07
N GLU A 70 -6.27 -10.38 -2.84
CA GLU A 70 -6.77 -11.41 -1.94
C GLU A 70 -8.10 -10.98 -1.31
N ALA A 71 -8.97 -11.95 -1.04
CA ALA A 71 -10.14 -11.76 -0.19
C ALA A 71 -9.77 -12.17 1.24
N VAL A 72 -9.97 -11.26 2.20
CA VAL A 72 -9.61 -11.48 3.61
C VAL A 72 -10.71 -11.00 4.54
N LEU A 73 -10.71 -11.49 5.77
CA LEU A 73 -11.42 -10.84 6.87
C LEU A 73 -10.49 -9.84 7.56
N PRO A 74 -10.99 -8.69 8.05
CA PRO A 74 -10.18 -7.69 8.69
C PRO A 74 -9.74 -8.13 10.09
N GLY A 75 -8.48 -7.88 10.41
CA GLY A 75 -7.96 -7.95 11.78
C GLY A 75 -8.47 -6.79 12.64
N VAL A 76 -8.15 -6.83 13.94
CA VAL A 76 -8.67 -5.86 14.93
C VAL A 76 -8.31 -4.41 14.60
N ALA A 77 -7.07 -4.17 14.14
CA ALA A 77 -6.62 -2.84 13.75
C ALA A 77 -7.38 -2.32 12.52
N GLU A 78 -7.56 -3.17 11.50
CA GLU A 78 -8.30 -2.83 10.28
C GLU A 78 -9.77 -2.53 10.59
N GLN A 79 -10.41 -3.32 11.47
CA GLN A 79 -11.78 -3.06 11.93
C GLN A 79 -11.93 -1.68 12.57
N THR A 80 -11.00 -1.32 13.46
CA THR A 80 -11.02 -0.05 14.19
C THR A 80 -10.78 1.12 13.26
N LEU A 81 -9.76 1.04 12.40
CA LEU A 81 -9.34 2.14 11.52
C LEU A 81 -10.31 2.35 10.35
N LEU A 82 -10.95 1.30 9.86
CA LEU A 82 -11.91 1.38 8.75
C LEU A 82 -13.36 1.52 9.21
N GLY A 83 -13.64 1.34 10.51
CA GLY A 83 -15.00 1.33 11.03
C GLY A 83 -15.86 0.24 10.37
N ILE A 84 -15.37 -1.00 10.41
CA ILE A 84 -16.02 -2.18 9.81
C ILE A 84 -16.13 -3.33 10.80
N ALA A 85 -17.09 -4.22 10.58
CA ALA A 85 -17.29 -5.41 11.42
C ALA A 85 -16.26 -6.50 11.11
N ALA A 86 -15.96 -7.37 12.09
CA ALA A 86 -15.06 -8.52 11.91
C ALA A 86 -15.47 -9.48 10.80
N ALA A 87 -16.77 -9.54 10.49
CA ALA A 87 -17.34 -10.39 9.45
C ALA A 87 -17.43 -9.71 8.07
N GLU A 88 -17.08 -8.43 7.95
CA GLU A 88 -17.14 -7.71 6.68
C GLU A 88 -15.96 -8.11 5.78
N PRO A 89 -16.18 -8.74 4.61
CA PRO A 89 -15.09 -9.13 3.73
C PRO A 89 -14.35 -7.91 3.19
N CYS A 90 -13.02 -8.00 3.15
CA CYS A 90 -12.15 -6.98 2.61
C CYS A 90 -11.40 -7.48 1.38
N LEU A 91 -11.12 -6.57 0.46
CA LEU A 91 -10.16 -6.78 -0.61
C LEU A 91 -8.79 -6.31 -0.13
N LEU A 92 -7.83 -7.22 -0.04
CA LEU A 92 -6.44 -6.91 0.26
C LEU A 92 -5.64 -6.86 -1.03
N VAL A 93 -5.08 -5.69 -1.36
CA VAL A 93 -4.14 -5.53 -2.46
C VAL A 93 -2.74 -5.40 -1.88
N LEU A 94 -1.91 -6.41 -2.12
CA LEU A 94 -0.49 -6.38 -1.82
C LEU A 94 0.23 -5.76 -3.01
N ARG A 95 0.92 -4.65 -2.78
CA ARG A 95 1.68 -3.97 -3.82
C ARG A 95 3.16 -3.99 -3.49
N ARG A 96 3.96 -4.54 -4.40
CA ARG A 96 5.42 -4.49 -4.35
C ARG A 96 5.93 -3.64 -5.49
N THR A 97 6.99 -2.87 -5.23
CA THR A 97 7.56 -1.94 -6.21
C THR A 97 9.07 -1.99 -6.13
N TRP A 98 9.71 -2.22 -7.28
CA TRP A 98 11.16 -2.39 -7.39
C TRP A 98 11.78 -1.29 -8.24
N SER A 99 13.05 -1.02 -7.95
CA SER A 99 13.96 -0.36 -8.87
C SER A 99 15.06 -1.37 -9.22
N HIS A 100 15.08 -1.78 -10.49
CA HIS A 100 15.84 -2.92 -10.97
C HIS A 100 15.54 -4.16 -10.10
N LYS A 101 16.56 -4.77 -9.50
CA LYS A 101 16.41 -5.97 -8.65
C LYS A 101 16.18 -5.65 -7.16
N LYS A 102 16.07 -4.37 -6.78
CA LYS A 102 15.98 -3.94 -5.38
C LYS A 102 14.56 -3.51 -5.04
N LEU A 103 14.00 -4.10 -3.99
CA LEU A 103 12.66 -3.79 -3.51
C LEU A 103 12.68 -2.42 -2.81
N VAL A 104 11.93 -1.46 -3.36
CA VAL A 104 11.89 -0.07 -2.91
C VAL A 104 10.78 0.11 -1.89
N SER A 105 9.60 -0.41 -2.19
CA SER A 105 8.44 -0.29 -1.31
C SER A 105 7.56 -1.53 -1.39
N PHE A 106 6.91 -1.79 -0.25
CA PHE A 106 5.81 -2.71 -0.15
C PHE A 106 4.65 -2.06 0.57
N ALA A 107 3.42 -2.27 0.09
CA ALA A 107 2.22 -1.82 0.75
C ALA A 107 1.16 -2.92 0.83
N ARG A 108 0.42 -2.93 1.94
CA ARG A 108 -0.86 -3.62 2.11
C ARG A 108 -1.95 -2.57 2.01
N LEU A 109 -2.83 -2.71 1.04
CA LEU A 109 -3.97 -1.84 0.84
C LEU A 109 -5.23 -2.65 1.15
N THR A 110 -5.82 -2.43 2.32
CA THR A 110 -7.03 -3.14 2.76
C THR A 110 -8.24 -2.27 2.47
N HIS A 111 -9.18 -2.78 1.69
CA HIS A 111 -10.38 -2.08 1.29
C HIS A 111 -11.65 -2.82 1.77
N PRO A 112 -12.60 -2.15 2.44
CA PRO A 112 -13.90 -2.74 2.74
C PRO A 112 -14.63 -3.15 1.45
N GLY A 113 -15.07 -4.41 1.37
CA GLY A 113 -15.63 -4.98 0.14
C GLY A 113 -16.94 -4.33 -0.30
N LEU A 114 -17.67 -3.68 0.61
CA LEU A 114 -18.88 -2.92 0.29
C LEU A 114 -18.60 -1.53 -0.31
N ARG A 115 -17.40 -1.00 -0.08
CA ARG A 115 -17.03 0.39 -0.43
C ARG A 115 -16.10 0.47 -1.64
N TYR A 116 -15.44 -0.63 -2.00
CA TYR A 116 -14.40 -0.61 -3.03
C TYR A 116 -14.54 -1.76 -4.03
N LYS A 117 -14.21 -1.49 -5.29
CA LYS A 117 -14.11 -2.49 -6.37
C LYS A 117 -12.87 -2.23 -7.20
N LEU A 118 -11.99 -3.22 -7.33
CA LEU A 118 -10.87 -3.16 -8.27
C LEU A 118 -11.36 -3.41 -9.69
N ARG A 119 -11.03 -2.50 -10.62
CA ARG A 119 -11.35 -2.63 -12.04
C ARG A 119 -10.08 -2.46 -12.87
N SER A 120 -9.82 -3.40 -13.77
CA SER A 120 -8.77 -3.31 -14.79
C SER A 120 -9.40 -3.40 -16.18
N GLN A 121 -9.04 -2.48 -17.07
CA GLN A 121 -9.50 -2.46 -18.45
C GLN A 121 -8.29 -2.34 -19.38
N THR A 122 -8.11 -3.34 -20.25
CA THR A 122 -7.05 -3.35 -21.26
C THR A 122 -7.69 -3.36 -22.64
N ARG A 123 -7.31 -2.41 -23.49
CA ARG A 123 -7.71 -2.44 -24.90
C ARG A 123 -6.84 -3.44 -25.64
N VAL A 124 -7.44 -4.52 -26.11
CA VAL A 124 -6.76 -5.48 -27.00
C VAL A 124 -6.71 -4.84 -28.40
N LYS A 125 -5.50 -4.50 -28.88
CA LYS A 125 -5.31 -4.15 -30.29
C LYS A 125 -5.50 -5.44 -31.10
N LYS A 126 -6.38 -5.42 -32.10
CA LYS A 126 -6.46 -6.46 -33.14
C LYS A 126 -5.21 -6.44 -34.00
#